data_AF-A0A7J3MC75-F1
#
_entry.id   AF-A0A7J3MC75-F1
#
_cell.length_a   1.000
_cell.length_b   1.000
_cell.length_c   1.000
_cell.angle_alpha   90.00
_cell.angle_beta   90.00
_cell.angle_gamma   90.00
#
_symmetry.space_group_name_H-M   'P 1'
#
loop_
_entity.id
_entity.type
_entity.pdbx_description
1 polymer ?
#
loop_
_entity_poly.entity_id
_entity_poly.type
_entity_poly.pdbx_seq_one_letter_code
_entity_poly.pdbx_strand_id
1 'polypeptide(L)'
;MRIAISLLSELIEKYPIVVALLPTGYGKSRFFQYRSHLVDTLGKIVHVLPLRAIVSELAENLREKFGDSVGYQAGIYVDDVDKTPFLTSRYTVTTFDSFFMNFYGIPVSEMWRTVWHSDVAFLTSRCSHIVLDEVHLIATPEEIDNVEQEFAKIVMVIKDLIRWNLKVKLKTIILTATFYPWIFKYIFPSEAKGKIAILLYASEDHEYNLQVRKILAETAKIETIWDEKDEFYTKFKNYTEKVPTYLHYMNMNETVNNLLKDKDLGSKVALMFNSVKRCISFFESYADMFRKAGYEVVLLHGQMTSYAREKSLNSLSKLSRVALFSTQVVEAGVNLDFNTLITEVAPPHALIQRIGRVARYGVQNGENYEVHIVIGGENFSTGIHDMCRGIYDAKMAEAVISYLAREASTNTRCRKVKVNWRLPSGDLDYLKLLTLVEEYVLPTTSRISGFLD
;
A
#
# COMPACT_ATOMS: atom_id res chain seq x y z
N MET A 1 -23.59 1.71 -3.05
CA MET A 1 -22.98 2.11 -4.33
C MET A 1 -21.74 2.93 -4.01
N ARG A 2 -20.60 2.58 -4.62
CA ARG A 2 -19.35 3.33 -4.47
C ARG A 2 -19.21 4.34 -5.60
N ILE A 3 -19.44 5.60 -5.29
CA ILE A 3 -19.61 6.68 -6.28
C ILE A 3 -18.31 6.93 -7.04
N ALA A 4 -17.16 6.81 -6.37
CA ALA A 4 -15.85 7.08 -6.98
C ALA A 4 -15.47 6.11 -8.10
N ILE A 5 -16.03 4.89 -8.11
CA ILE A 5 -15.78 3.92 -9.17
C ILE A 5 -16.42 4.39 -10.49
N SER A 6 -17.59 5.04 -10.45
CA SER A 6 -18.21 5.57 -11.67
C SER A 6 -17.36 6.69 -12.25
N LEU A 7 -17.01 7.69 -11.43
CA LEU A 7 -16.22 8.83 -11.86
C LEU A 7 -14.82 8.43 -12.35
N LEU A 8 -14.19 7.43 -11.71
CA LEU A 8 -12.91 6.89 -12.17
C LEU A 8 -13.01 6.35 -13.61
N SER A 9 -14.13 5.73 -13.98
CA SER A 9 -14.31 5.21 -15.33
C SER A 9 -14.33 6.33 -16.37
N GLU A 10 -15.09 7.39 -16.10
CA GLU A 10 -15.20 8.58 -16.96
C GLU A 10 -13.85 9.30 -17.13
N LEU A 11 -13.09 9.43 -16.03
CA LEU A 11 -11.77 10.04 -16.06
C LEU A 11 -10.77 9.22 -16.87
N ILE A 12 -10.80 7.89 -16.75
CA ILE A 12 -9.95 6.97 -17.53
C ILE A 12 -10.25 7.07 -19.01
N GLU A 13 -11.50 7.24 -19.42
CA GLU A 13 -11.84 7.43 -20.83
C GLU A 13 -11.27 8.74 -21.38
N LYS A 14 -11.45 9.85 -20.64
CA LYS A 14 -11.12 11.20 -21.10
C LYS A 14 -9.64 11.59 -21.01
N TYR A 15 -8.92 11.13 -19.99
CA TYR A 15 -7.55 11.59 -19.71
C TYR A 15 -6.53 10.47 -19.95
N PRO A 16 -5.32 10.79 -20.45
CA PRO A 16 -4.25 9.80 -20.59
C PRO A 16 -3.55 9.48 -19.27
N ILE A 17 -3.58 10.38 -18.29
CA ILE A 17 -3.00 10.14 -16.97
C ILE A 17 -4.10 10.31 -15.93
N VAL A 18 -4.35 9.25 -15.16
CA VAL A 18 -5.35 9.26 -14.08
C VAL A 18 -4.72 8.78 -12.80
N VAL A 19 -4.85 9.56 -11.72
CA VAL A 19 -4.45 9.17 -10.37
C VAL A 19 -5.68 9.10 -9.48
N ALA A 20 -5.98 7.91 -8.95
CA ALA A 20 -7.08 7.70 -8.01
C ALA A 20 -6.54 7.51 -6.59
N LEU A 21 -6.77 8.53 -5.76
CA LEU A 21 -6.44 8.59 -4.34
C LEU A 21 -7.66 8.17 -3.53
N LEU A 22 -7.88 6.86 -3.42
CA LEU A 22 -9.04 6.28 -2.74
C LEU A 22 -8.61 5.49 -1.49
N PRO A 23 -9.40 5.49 -0.40
CA PRO A 23 -9.05 4.81 0.85
C PRO A 23 -8.73 3.31 0.67
N THR A 24 -7.98 2.75 1.62
CA THR A 24 -7.69 1.31 1.63
C THR A 24 -8.98 0.50 1.78
N GLY A 25 -9.17 -0.53 0.96
CA GLY A 25 -10.44 -1.30 0.93
C GLY A 25 -11.58 -0.67 0.14
N TYR A 26 -11.39 0.50 -0.51
CA TYR A 26 -12.37 1.08 -1.44
C TYR A 26 -12.56 0.25 -2.72
N GLY A 27 -11.71 -0.77 -2.95
CA GLY A 27 -11.85 -1.70 -4.09
C GLY A 27 -11.08 -1.29 -5.33
N LYS A 28 -10.01 -0.48 -5.16
CA LYS A 28 -9.12 -0.01 -6.23
C LYS A 28 -8.60 -1.14 -7.13
N SER A 29 -7.98 -2.16 -6.54
CA SER A 29 -7.32 -3.26 -7.28
C SER A 29 -8.28 -4.06 -8.16
N ARG A 30 -9.52 -4.28 -7.69
CA ARG A 30 -10.55 -5.02 -8.43
C ARG A 30 -11.37 -4.14 -9.39
N PHE A 31 -11.03 -2.87 -9.55
CA PHE A 31 -11.76 -1.92 -10.40
C PHE A 31 -12.03 -2.47 -11.80
N PHE A 32 -10.98 -2.97 -12.47
CA PHE A 32 -11.08 -3.48 -13.85
C PHE A 32 -11.91 -4.76 -13.96
N GLN A 33 -11.97 -5.59 -12.92
CA GLN A 33 -12.83 -6.79 -12.89
C GLN A 33 -14.31 -6.44 -13.12
N TYR A 34 -14.74 -5.28 -12.62
CA TYR A 34 -16.12 -4.80 -12.73
C TYR A 34 -16.36 -3.80 -13.86
N ARG A 35 -15.37 -3.56 -14.73
CA ARG A 35 -15.41 -2.58 -15.82
C ARG A 35 -14.90 -3.18 -17.13
N SER A 36 -15.55 -4.26 -17.58
CA SER A 36 -15.18 -4.97 -18.81
C SER A 36 -15.13 -4.04 -20.03
N HIS A 37 -16.07 -3.10 -20.16
CA HIS A 37 -16.05 -2.09 -21.22
C HIS A 37 -14.73 -1.31 -21.32
N LEU A 38 -14.12 -0.94 -20.18
CA LEU A 38 -12.83 -0.24 -20.18
C LEU A 38 -11.70 -1.16 -20.60
N VAL A 39 -11.70 -2.41 -20.14
CA VAL A 39 -10.73 -3.42 -20.59
C VAL A 39 -10.85 -3.62 -22.09
N ASP A 40 -12.08 -3.63 -22.61
CA ASP A 40 -12.34 -3.79 -24.02
C ASP A 40 -11.83 -2.62 -24.85
N THR A 41 -12.11 -1.41 -24.39
CA THR A 41 -11.70 -0.15 -25.04
C THR A 41 -10.18 0.05 -25.01
N LEU A 42 -9.52 -0.28 -23.90
CA LEU A 42 -8.07 -0.11 -23.75
C LEU A 42 -7.28 -1.20 -24.50
N GLY A 43 -7.88 -2.35 -24.79
CA GLY A 43 -7.19 -3.43 -25.48
C GLY A 43 -6.19 -4.11 -24.56
N LYS A 44 -4.92 -3.67 -24.54
CA LYS A 44 -3.83 -4.31 -23.78
C LYS A 44 -3.48 -3.55 -22.51
N ILE A 45 -3.55 -4.23 -21.37
CA ILE A 45 -3.30 -3.68 -20.04
C ILE A 45 -2.24 -4.50 -19.31
N VAL A 46 -1.26 -3.81 -18.71
CA VAL A 46 -0.34 -4.39 -17.73
C VAL A 46 -0.64 -3.77 -16.36
N HIS A 47 -1.10 -4.59 -15.43
CA HIS A 47 -1.44 -4.21 -14.06
C HIS A 47 -0.29 -4.60 -13.13
N VAL A 48 0.40 -3.60 -12.61
CA VAL A 48 1.62 -3.69 -11.83
C VAL A 48 1.30 -3.55 -10.34
N LEU A 49 1.72 -4.53 -9.54
CA LEU A 49 1.50 -4.62 -8.10
C LEU A 49 2.82 -4.68 -7.31
N PRO A 50 2.82 -4.32 -6.02
CA PRO A 50 4.03 -4.34 -5.19
C PRO A 50 4.43 -5.73 -4.71
N LEU A 51 3.47 -6.56 -4.30
CA LEU A 51 3.77 -7.87 -3.72
C LEU A 51 3.32 -9.01 -4.63
N ARG A 52 4.13 -10.07 -4.69
CA ARG A 52 3.80 -11.31 -5.42
C ARG A 52 2.48 -11.92 -4.96
N ALA A 53 2.17 -11.86 -3.67
CA ALA A 53 0.95 -12.47 -3.11
C ALA A 53 -0.35 -11.83 -3.65
N ILE A 54 -0.35 -10.53 -3.97
CA ILE A 54 -1.54 -9.88 -4.56
C ILE A 54 -1.73 -10.29 -6.01
N VAL A 55 -0.63 -10.64 -6.69
CA VAL A 55 -0.67 -11.03 -8.10
C VAL A 55 -1.52 -12.27 -8.29
N SER A 56 -1.41 -13.30 -7.43
CA SER A 56 -2.22 -14.52 -7.56
C SER A 56 -3.72 -14.22 -7.42
N GLU A 57 -4.11 -13.60 -6.30
CA GLU A 57 -5.52 -13.28 -6.02
C GLU A 57 -6.13 -12.42 -7.15
N LEU A 58 -5.43 -11.38 -7.61
CA LEU A 58 -5.96 -10.52 -8.66
C LEU A 58 -6.02 -11.26 -10.01
N ALA A 59 -5.00 -12.05 -10.35
CA ALA A 59 -4.94 -12.79 -11.61
C ALA A 59 -6.06 -13.83 -11.71
N GLU A 60 -6.32 -14.59 -10.64
CA GLU A 60 -7.43 -15.56 -10.55
C GLU A 60 -8.78 -14.86 -10.73
N ASN A 61 -9.05 -13.80 -9.96
CA ASN A 61 -10.29 -13.01 -10.05
C ASN A 61 -10.53 -12.42 -11.45
N LEU A 62 -9.47 -12.02 -12.14
CA LEU A 62 -9.56 -11.52 -13.52
C LEU A 62 -9.76 -12.67 -14.51
N ARG A 63 -9.08 -13.82 -14.32
CA ARG A 63 -9.23 -15.01 -15.16
C ARG A 63 -10.66 -15.53 -15.15
N GLU A 64 -11.30 -15.56 -13.98
CA GLU A 64 -12.73 -15.92 -13.85
C GLU A 64 -13.62 -15.02 -14.72
N LYS A 65 -13.25 -13.75 -14.89
CA LYS A 65 -14.06 -12.76 -15.61
C LYS A 65 -13.75 -12.67 -17.10
N PHE A 66 -12.47 -12.78 -17.47
CA PHE A 66 -11.97 -12.48 -18.81
C PHE A 66 -11.37 -13.71 -19.51
N GLY A 67 -11.40 -14.88 -18.88
CA GLY A 67 -10.92 -16.15 -19.43
C GLY A 67 -9.46 -16.09 -19.86
N ASP A 68 -9.13 -16.79 -20.94
CA ASP A 68 -7.77 -17.00 -21.45
C ASP A 68 -7.03 -15.73 -21.90
N SER A 69 -7.71 -14.58 -21.90
CA SER A 69 -7.10 -13.28 -22.18
C SER A 69 -6.26 -12.73 -21.02
N VAL A 70 -6.31 -13.38 -19.85
CA VAL A 70 -5.57 -13.01 -18.64
C VAL A 70 -4.34 -13.89 -18.47
N GLY A 71 -3.21 -13.25 -18.22
CA GLY A 71 -1.98 -13.92 -17.82
C GLY A 71 -1.29 -13.20 -16.67
N TYR A 72 -0.21 -13.80 -16.16
CA TYR A 72 0.56 -13.19 -15.08
C TYR A 72 2.07 -13.32 -15.26
N GLN A 73 2.83 -12.41 -14.66
CA GLN A 73 4.28 -12.51 -14.57
C GLN A 73 4.75 -12.18 -13.14
N ALA A 74 5.02 -13.22 -12.37
CA ALA A 74 5.61 -13.09 -11.05
C ALA A 74 6.48 -14.31 -10.71
N GLY A 75 7.34 -14.17 -9.70
CA GLY A 75 8.16 -15.25 -9.14
C GLY A 75 7.37 -16.26 -8.29
N ILE A 76 6.11 -16.50 -8.63
CA ILE A 76 5.21 -17.46 -7.98
C ILE A 76 4.49 -18.32 -9.04
N TYR A 77 3.91 -19.43 -8.60
CA TYR A 77 2.91 -20.16 -9.37
C TYR A 77 1.52 -19.63 -8.98
N VAL A 78 0.63 -19.50 -9.97
CA VAL A 78 -0.77 -19.12 -9.77
C VAL A 78 -1.58 -20.21 -10.44
N ASP A 79 -2.47 -20.85 -9.68
CA ASP A 79 -3.31 -21.92 -10.19
C ASP A 79 -4.27 -21.36 -11.26
N ASP A 80 -4.51 -22.13 -12.31
CA ASP A 80 -5.47 -21.83 -13.38
C ASP A 80 -5.27 -20.51 -14.16
N VAL A 81 -4.11 -19.85 -14.02
CA VAL A 81 -3.73 -18.68 -14.82
C VAL A 81 -2.44 -18.93 -15.58
N ASP A 82 -2.43 -18.59 -16.87
CA ASP A 82 -1.25 -18.76 -17.71
C ASP A 82 -0.14 -17.77 -17.32
N LYS A 83 1.07 -18.31 -17.10
CA LYS A 83 2.26 -17.49 -16.95
C LYS A 83 2.65 -16.89 -18.29
N THR A 84 2.89 -15.58 -18.33
CA THR A 84 3.27 -14.84 -19.54
C THR A 84 4.70 -14.29 -19.42
N PRO A 85 5.72 -15.02 -19.88
CA PRO A 85 7.12 -14.65 -19.83
C PRO A 85 7.47 -13.28 -20.43
N PHE A 86 6.65 -12.79 -21.37
CA PHE A 86 6.83 -11.53 -22.09
C PHE A 86 5.59 -10.62 -22.01
N LEU A 87 4.77 -10.73 -20.97
CA LEU A 87 3.58 -9.86 -20.80
C LEU A 87 2.66 -9.84 -22.05
N THR A 88 2.50 -10.99 -22.71
CA THR A 88 1.84 -11.08 -24.01
C THR A 88 0.32 -11.06 -23.92
N SER A 89 -0.25 -11.52 -22.79
CA SER A 89 -1.69 -11.54 -22.58
C SER A 89 -2.30 -10.15 -22.67
N ARG A 90 -3.57 -10.12 -23.07
CA ARG A 90 -4.37 -8.90 -23.19
C ARG A 90 -4.43 -8.16 -21.86
N TYR A 91 -4.67 -8.89 -20.78
CA TYR A 91 -4.54 -8.37 -19.42
C TYR A 91 -3.44 -9.15 -18.71
N THR A 92 -2.35 -8.47 -18.34
CA THR A 92 -1.26 -9.10 -17.61
C THR A 92 -1.13 -8.52 -16.21
N VAL A 93 -1.15 -9.37 -15.19
CA VAL A 93 -0.85 -8.98 -13.80
C VAL A 93 0.61 -9.27 -13.49
N THR A 94 1.35 -8.30 -12.96
CA THR A 94 2.80 -8.44 -12.74
C THR A 94 3.26 -7.67 -11.50
N THR A 95 4.50 -7.90 -11.06
CA THR A 95 5.13 -7.10 -9.99
C THR A 95 5.89 -5.90 -10.55
N PHE A 96 6.13 -4.88 -9.71
CA PHE A 96 7.00 -3.74 -10.08
C PHE A 96 8.37 -4.19 -10.57
N ASP A 97 9.04 -5.10 -9.85
CA ASP A 97 10.36 -5.63 -10.23
C ASP A 97 10.31 -6.22 -11.64
N SER A 98 9.32 -7.06 -11.89
CA SER A 98 9.20 -7.77 -13.16
C SER A 98 8.87 -6.80 -14.29
N PHE A 99 7.94 -5.88 -14.06
CA PHE A 99 7.55 -4.88 -15.04
C PHE A 99 8.70 -3.96 -15.43
N PHE A 100 9.41 -3.37 -14.45
CA PHE A 100 10.47 -2.41 -14.75
C PHE A 100 11.64 -3.06 -15.48
N MET A 101 11.98 -4.30 -15.16
CA MET A 101 12.98 -5.05 -15.94
C MET A 101 12.56 -5.16 -17.41
N ASN A 102 11.31 -5.57 -17.69
CA ASN A 102 10.83 -5.62 -19.08
C ASN A 102 10.74 -4.23 -19.74
N PHE A 103 10.34 -3.20 -18.99
CA PHE A 103 10.25 -1.82 -19.47
C PHE A 103 11.61 -1.27 -19.93
N TYR A 104 12.70 -1.70 -19.27
CA TYR A 104 14.08 -1.39 -19.66
C TYR A 104 14.71 -2.43 -20.59
N GLY A 105 13.91 -3.36 -21.14
CA GLY A 105 14.36 -4.31 -22.17
C GLY A 105 15.07 -5.54 -21.62
N ILE A 106 14.90 -5.85 -20.34
CA ILE A 106 15.43 -7.04 -19.68
C ILE A 106 14.28 -8.01 -19.42
N PRO A 107 14.03 -8.99 -20.31
CA PRO A 107 12.97 -9.95 -20.10
C PRO A 107 13.32 -10.84 -18.90
N VAL A 108 12.50 -10.80 -17.85
CA VAL A 108 12.73 -11.55 -16.60
C VAL A 108 12.89 -13.04 -16.85
N SER A 109 12.15 -13.56 -17.82
CA SER A 109 12.18 -14.97 -18.24
C SER A 109 13.49 -15.40 -18.91
N GLU A 110 14.27 -14.44 -19.40
CA GLU A 110 15.49 -14.66 -20.16
C GLU A 110 16.74 -14.09 -19.46
N MET A 111 16.62 -13.59 -18.24
CA MET A 111 17.74 -12.96 -17.50
C MET A 111 19.00 -13.83 -17.44
N TRP A 112 18.86 -15.16 -17.50
CA TRP A 112 19.96 -16.12 -17.45
C TRP A 112 20.59 -16.43 -18.82
N ARG A 113 20.01 -15.92 -19.91
CA ARG A 113 20.51 -16.12 -21.28
C ARG A 113 21.60 -15.11 -21.59
N THR A 114 22.50 -15.49 -22.50
CA THR A 114 23.56 -14.62 -23.02
C THR A 114 23.04 -13.55 -23.98
N VAL A 115 21.89 -13.79 -24.61
CA VAL A 115 21.20 -12.86 -25.51
C VAL A 115 19.73 -12.81 -25.09
N TRP A 116 19.18 -11.60 -25.04
CA TRP A 116 17.81 -11.33 -24.65
C TRP A 116 16.98 -10.89 -25.84
N HIS A 117 15.72 -11.32 -25.90
CA HIS A 117 14.71 -10.78 -26.80
C HIS A 117 14.16 -9.45 -26.22
N SER A 118 15.05 -8.48 -26.08
CA SER A 118 14.75 -7.15 -25.54
C SER A 118 13.70 -6.41 -26.37
N ASP A 119 13.68 -6.63 -27.68
CA ASP A 119 12.69 -6.12 -28.62
C ASP A 119 11.27 -6.57 -28.25
N VAL A 120 11.09 -7.85 -27.89
CA VAL A 120 9.80 -8.39 -27.45
C VAL A 120 9.39 -7.80 -26.10
N ALA A 121 10.33 -7.68 -25.16
CA ALA A 121 10.06 -7.05 -23.86
C ALA A 121 9.67 -5.57 -24.02
N PHE A 122 10.36 -4.83 -24.88
CA PHE A 122 9.99 -3.45 -25.21
C PHE A 122 8.61 -3.39 -25.84
N LEU A 123 8.35 -4.16 -26.90
CA LEU A 123 7.06 -4.13 -27.59
C LEU A 123 5.90 -4.39 -26.63
N THR A 124 6.05 -5.35 -25.73
CA THR A 124 4.95 -5.77 -24.85
C THR A 124 4.77 -4.86 -23.64
N SER A 125 5.85 -4.37 -23.03
CA SER A 125 5.78 -3.45 -21.87
C SER A 125 5.48 -2.01 -22.27
N ARG A 126 6.08 -1.51 -23.37
CA ARG A 126 6.01 -0.11 -23.82
C ARG A 126 4.86 0.18 -24.78
N CYS A 127 4.16 -0.84 -25.28
CA CYS A 127 2.95 -0.70 -26.09
C CYS A 127 1.66 -1.17 -25.38
N SER A 128 1.63 -1.07 -24.05
CA SER A 128 0.46 -1.43 -23.22
C SER A 128 0.00 -0.24 -22.37
N HIS A 129 -1.30 -0.17 -22.07
CA HIS A 129 -1.80 0.71 -21.01
C HIS A 129 -1.32 0.18 -19.66
N ILE A 130 -0.87 1.08 -18.79
CA ILE A 130 -0.22 0.69 -17.53
C ILE A 130 -1.09 1.10 -16.36
N VAL A 131 -1.39 0.14 -15.49
CA VAL A 131 -2.04 0.35 -14.20
C VAL A 131 -1.00 0.10 -13.12
N LEU A 132 -0.65 1.13 -12.36
CA LEU A 132 0.22 1.01 -11.19
C LEU A 132 -0.65 1.04 -9.94
N ASP A 133 -0.71 -0.07 -9.20
CA ASP A 133 -1.51 -0.19 -7.98
C ASP A 133 -0.60 -0.23 -6.74
N GLU A 134 -1.00 0.49 -5.70
CA GLU A 134 -0.28 0.69 -4.44
C GLU A 134 1.23 1.00 -4.62
N VAL A 135 1.54 1.92 -5.53
CA VAL A 135 2.89 2.31 -6.01
C VAL A 135 3.88 2.73 -4.90
N HIS A 136 3.37 3.08 -3.72
CA HIS A 136 4.17 3.48 -2.56
C HIS A 136 4.84 2.31 -1.84
N LEU A 137 4.47 1.06 -2.16
CA LEU A 137 4.97 -0.16 -1.52
C LEU A 137 6.21 -0.76 -2.19
N ILE A 138 6.96 0.01 -2.98
CA ILE A 138 8.28 -0.45 -3.43
C ILE A 138 9.20 -0.36 -2.21
N ALA A 139 9.14 -1.42 -1.40
CA ALA A 139 9.91 -1.60 -0.19
C ALA A 139 11.39 -1.54 -0.57
N THR A 140 12.13 -0.66 0.08
CA THR A 140 13.58 -0.78 0.15
C THR A 140 13.90 -2.13 0.79
N PRO A 141 14.67 -3.02 0.13
CA PRO A 141 15.24 -4.20 0.76
C PRO A 141 15.76 -3.89 2.17
N GLU A 142 15.61 -4.85 3.10
CA GLU A 142 16.35 -4.81 4.36
C GLU A 142 17.84 -4.65 4.00
N GLU A 143 18.54 -3.67 4.60
CA GLU A 143 19.97 -3.31 4.37
C GLU A 143 20.29 -2.21 3.33
N ILE A 144 19.44 -1.19 3.17
CA ILE A 144 19.82 0.00 2.37
C ILE A 144 20.27 1.16 3.27
N ASP A 145 21.50 1.63 3.04
CA ASP A 145 22.12 2.76 3.75
C ASP A 145 21.42 4.10 3.46
N ASN A 146 20.73 4.24 2.31
CA ASN A 146 20.06 5.49 1.90
C ASN A 146 18.67 5.26 1.27
N VAL A 147 17.64 5.19 2.11
CA VAL A 147 16.22 5.04 1.72
C VAL A 147 15.74 6.19 0.81
N GLU A 148 16.26 7.41 1.01
CA GLU A 148 15.88 8.59 0.23
C GLU A 148 16.26 8.45 -1.26
N GLN A 149 17.43 7.86 -1.54
CA GLN A 149 17.89 7.64 -2.91
C GLN A 149 17.05 6.60 -3.66
N GLU A 150 16.65 5.51 -3.01
CA GLU A 150 15.79 4.50 -3.65
C GLU A 150 14.41 5.06 -3.96
N PHE A 151 13.86 5.84 -3.04
CA PHE A 151 12.60 6.54 -3.26
C PHE A 151 12.69 7.47 -4.50
N ALA A 152 13.81 8.18 -4.66
CA ALA A 152 14.05 9.01 -5.84
C ALA A 152 14.06 8.22 -7.14
N LYS A 153 14.70 7.03 -7.16
CA LYS A 153 14.74 6.16 -8.34
C LYS A 153 13.33 5.76 -8.78
N ILE A 154 12.47 5.35 -7.85
CA ILE A 154 11.08 4.97 -8.12
C ILE A 154 10.32 6.11 -8.78
N VAL A 155 10.41 7.32 -8.21
CA VAL A 155 9.75 8.51 -8.74
C VAL A 155 10.22 8.81 -10.17
N MET A 156 11.51 8.65 -10.44
CA MET A 156 12.06 8.85 -11.78
C MET A 156 11.59 7.81 -12.79
N VAL A 157 11.52 6.53 -12.41
CA VAL A 157 11.02 5.46 -13.28
C VAL A 157 9.54 5.70 -13.62
N ILE A 158 8.72 6.11 -12.64
CA ILE A 158 7.31 6.46 -12.89
C ILE A 158 7.21 7.65 -13.84
N LYS A 159 8.06 8.67 -13.68
CA LYS A 159 8.09 9.83 -14.58
C LYS A 159 8.45 9.44 -16.01
N ASP A 160 9.44 8.57 -16.18
CA ASP A 160 9.87 8.08 -17.49
C ASP A 160 8.77 7.25 -18.17
N LEU A 161 8.13 6.36 -17.42
CA LEU A 161 6.95 5.61 -17.85
C LEU A 161 5.83 6.55 -18.35
N ILE A 162 5.49 7.58 -17.57
CA ILE A 162 4.45 8.54 -17.93
C ILE A 162 4.84 9.28 -19.22
N ARG A 163 6.10 9.75 -19.31
CA ARG A 163 6.62 10.43 -20.51
C ARG A 163 6.51 9.53 -21.74
N TRP A 164 6.93 8.28 -21.62
CA TRP A 164 6.85 7.33 -22.72
C TRP A 164 5.40 7.10 -23.15
N ASN A 165 4.51 6.76 -22.21
CA ASN A 165 3.11 6.49 -22.50
C ASN A 165 2.42 7.68 -23.17
N LEU A 166 2.71 8.91 -22.73
CA LEU A 166 2.22 10.11 -23.41
C LEU A 166 2.68 10.20 -24.86
N LYS A 167 3.95 9.90 -25.15
CA LYS A 167 4.53 9.94 -26.50
C LYS A 167 3.83 8.98 -27.46
N VAL A 168 3.50 7.78 -26.99
CA VAL A 168 2.82 6.74 -27.80
C VAL A 168 1.30 6.71 -27.63
N LYS A 169 0.72 7.73 -26.98
CA LYS A 169 -0.74 7.88 -26.76
C LYS A 169 -1.37 6.74 -25.93
N LEU A 170 -0.59 6.13 -25.03
CA LEU A 170 -1.07 5.16 -24.06
C LEU A 170 -1.46 5.85 -22.75
N LYS A 171 -2.21 5.12 -21.92
CA LYS A 171 -2.70 5.62 -20.64
C LYS A 171 -1.86 5.08 -19.48
N THR A 172 -1.64 5.94 -18.48
CA THR A 172 -1.06 5.57 -17.19
C THR A 172 -2.10 5.83 -16.11
N ILE A 173 -2.47 4.78 -15.39
CA ILE A 173 -3.49 4.81 -14.34
C ILE A 173 -2.79 4.44 -13.03
N ILE A 174 -2.85 5.32 -12.04
CA ILE A 174 -2.22 5.13 -10.73
C ILE A 174 -3.32 4.98 -9.69
N LEU A 175 -3.33 3.87 -8.97
CA LEU A 175 -4.30 3.57 -7.91
C LEU A 175 -3.54 3.52 -6.58
N THR A 176 -3.88 4.39 -5.63
CA THR A 176 -3.15 4.45 -4.35
C THR A 176 -4.00 5.11 -3.26
N ALA A 177 -3.63 4.92 -1.99
CA ALA A 177 -4.24 5.63 -0.86
C ALA A 177 -3.32 6.67 -0.21
N THR A 178 -2.02 6.64 -0.50
CA THR A 178 -0.98 7.12 0.43
C THR A 178 0.11 7.96 -0.22
N PHE A 179 -0.15 8.60 -1.38
CA PHE A 179 0.83 9.52 -1.95
C PHE A 179 1.02 10.76 -1.06
N TYR A 180 2.26 11.11 -0.79
CA TYR A 180 2.58 12.43 -0.23
C TYR A 180 2.29 13.52 -1.28
N PRO A 181 1.74 14.69 -0.90
CA PRO A 181 1.38 15.73 -1.86
C PRO A 181 2.55 16.15 -2.77
N TRP A 182 3.75 16.26 -2.22
CA TRP A 182 4.93 16.72 -2.95
C TRP A 182 5.38 15.74 -4.06
N ILE A 183 4.99 14.46 -4.02
CA ILE A 183 5.32 13.48 -5.09
C ILE A 183 4.82 13.97 -6.45
N PHE A 184 3.66 14.66 -6.48
CA PHE A 184 3.06 15.19 -7.71
C PHE A 184 3.94 16.19 -8.46
N LYS A 185 4.87 16.87 -7.77
CA LYS A 185 5.85 17.77 -8.41
C LYS A 185 6.85 17.02 -9.29
N TYR A 186 7.09 15.75 -8.98
CA TYR A 186 8.21 14.99 -9.54
C TYR A 186 7.77 13.93 -10.54
N ILE A 187 6.64 13.25 -10.32
CA ILE A 187 6.19 12.16 -11.19
C ILE A 187 5.67 12.64 -12.55
N PHE A 188 5.20 13.89 -12.65
CA PHE A 188 4.65 14.38 -13.91
C PHE A 188 5.72 15.11 -14.74
N PRO A 189 5.98 14.67 -15.99
CA PRO A 189 6.82 15.40 -16.92
C PRO A 189 6.06 16.64 -17.47
N SER A 190 6.76 17.61 -18.03
CA SER A 190 6.16 18.89 -18.46
C SER A 190 5.09 18.72 -19.55
N GLU A 191 5.23 17.69 -20.39
CA GLU A 191 4.31 17.31 -21.47
C GLU A 191 2.96 16.78 -20.97
N ALA A 192 2.85 16.49 -19.66
CA ALA A 192 1.64 16.03 -19.00
C ALA A 192 0.66 17.17 -18.65
N LYS A 193 1.09 18.45 -18.75
CA LYS A 193 0.24 19.60 -18.43
C LYS A 193 -1.08 19.55 -19.22
N GLY A 194 -2.21 19.67 -18.51
CA GLY A 194 -3.57 19.63 -19.07
C GLY A 194 -4.07 18.22 -19.42
N LYS A 195 -3.27 17.18 -19.21
CA LYS A 195 -3.57 15.78 -19.55
C LYS A 195 -3.75 14.88 -18.33
N ILE A 196 -3.71 15.46 -17.14
CA ILE A 196 -3.79 14.74 -15.86
C ILE A 196 -5.18 14.92 -15.28
N ALA A 197 -5.76 13.83 -14.79
CA ALA A 197 -6.90 13.84 -13.89
C ALA A 197 -6.52 13.20 -12.54
N ILE A 198 -6.92 13.85 -11.45
CA ILE A 198 -6.83 13.31 -10.09
C ILE A 198 -8.23 13.14 -9.55
N LEU A 199 -8.50 11.93 -9.08
CA LEU A 199 -9.69 11.61 -8.32
C LEU A 199 -9.31 11.46 -6.85
N LEU A 200 -9.77 12.37 -6.01
CA LEU A 200 -9.46 12.38 -4.58
C LEU A 200 -10.72 12.13 -3.76
N TYR A 201 -10.70 11.13 -2.89
CA TYR A 201 -11.75 10.94 -1.89
C TYR A 201 -11.44 11.83 -0.69
N ALA A 202 -11.92 13.06 -0.69
CA ALA A 202 -11.84 14.05 0.40
C ALA A 202 -12.78 15.22 0.09
N SER A 203 -13.09 16.07 1.07
CA SER A 203 -13.83 17.32 0.81
C SER A 203 -12.98 18.35 0.06
N GLU A 204 -13.63 19.33 -0.57
CA GLU A 204 -12.93 20.37 -1.34
C GLU A 204 -11.99 21.24 -0.49
N ASP A 205 -12.39 21.50 0.76
CA ASP A 205 -11.66 22.29 1.75
C ASP A 205 -10.62 21.48 2.55
N HIS A 206 -10.53 20.17 2.31
CA HIS A 206 -9.58 19.31 3.03
C HIS A 206 -8.12 19.73 2.79
N GLU A 207 -7.31 19.80 3.85
CA GLU A 207 -5.92 20.29 3.80
C GLU A 207 -5.07 19.61 2.72
N TYR A 208 -5.15 18.28 2.64
CA TYR A 208 -4.47 17.51 1.59
C TYR A 208 -4.89 17.95 0.17
N ASN A 209 -6.18 18.19 -0.06
CA ASN A 209 -6.69 18.66 -1.35
C ASN A 209 -6.16 20.06 -1.66
N LEU A 210 -6.16 20.97 -0.67
CA LEU A 210 -5.61 22.31 -0.83
C LEU A 210 -4.12 22.29 -1.22
N GLN A 211 -3.32 21.40 -0.62
CA GLN A 211 -1.92 21.23 -1.00
C GLN A 211 -1.76 20.68 -2.42
N VAL A 212 -2.53 19.65 -2.80
CA VAL A 212 -2.50 19.08 -4.15
C VAL A 212 -2.93 20.12 -5.20
N ARG A 213 -4.00 20.88 -4.94
CA ARG A 213 -4.45 22.00 -5.78
C ARG A 213 -3.39 23.09 -5.90
N LYS A 214 -2.67 23.41 -4.82
CA LYS A 214 -1.55 24.36 -4.87
C LYS A 214 -0.39 23.86 -5.74
N ILE A 215 -0.04 22.58 -5.62
CA ILE A 215 1.07 21.97 -6.36
C ILE A 215 0.74 21.85 -7.85
N LEU A 216 -0.47 21.40 -8.17
CA LEU A 216 -0.86 21.10 -9.55
C LEU A 216 -1.58 22.26 -10.22
N ALA A 217 -2.12 23.25 -9.51
CA ALA A 217 -2.78 24.43 -10.05
C ALA A 217 -3.61 24.13 -11.32
N GLU A 218 -3.25 24.73 -12.46
CA GLU A 218 -3.91 24.54 -13.76
C GLU A 218 -3.34 23.37 -14.60
N THR A 219 -2.42 22.59 -14.04
CA THR A 219 -1.76 21.47 -14.76
C THR A 219 -2.59 20.19 -14.77
N ALA A 220 -3.50 20.02 -13.81
CA ALA A 220 -4.32 18.82 -13.65
C ALA A 220 -5.77 19.17 -13.34
N LYS A 221 -6.68 18.35 -13.85
CA LYS A 221 -8.08 18.36 -13.42
C LYS A 221 -8.19 17.58 -12.11
N ILE A 222 -8.60 18.23 -11.03
CA ILE A 222 -8.79 17.58 -9.73
C ILE A 222 -10.30 17.50 -9.45
N GLU A 223 -10.80 16.27 -9.37
CA GLU A 223 -12.16 15.93 -8.95
C GLU A 223 -12.13 15.35 -7.54
N THR A 224 -13.03 15.82 -6.69
CA THR A 224 -13.17 15.34 -5.32
C THR A 224 -14.47 14.58 -5.11
N ILE A 225 -14.45 13.62 -4.19
CA ILE A 225 -15.65 12.91 -3.75
C ILE A 225 -15.75 12.95 -2.24
N TRP A 226 -16.86 13.52 -1.78
CA TRP A 226 -17.25 13.56 -0.39
C TRP A 226 -18.78 13.53 -0.31
N ASP A 227 -19.35 12.33 -0.31
CA ASP A 227 -20.81 12.14 -0.30
C ASP A 227 -21.20 11.20 0.84
N GLU A 228 -22.14 11.64 1.68
CA GLU A 228 -22.63 10.87 2.81
C GLU A 228 -23.40 9.61 2.38
N LYS A 229 -23.94 9.60 1.15
CA LYS A 229 -24.62 8.46 0.55
C LYS A 229 -23.65 7.43 -0.02
N ASP A 230 -22.36 7.76 -0.13
CA ASP A 230 -21.36 6.77 -0.52
C ASP A 230 -21.32 5.63 0.51
N GLU A 231 -21.32 4.40 0.00
CA GLU A 231 -21.33 3.20 0.83
C GLU A 231 -20.12 3.14 1.77
N PHE A 232 -18.94 3.60 1.31
CA PHE A 232 -17.74 3.63 2.13
C PHE A 232 -17.86 4.69 3.24
N TYR A 233 -18.37 5.89 2.92
CA TYR A 233 -18.66 6.90 3.94
C TYR A 233 -19.58 6.36 5.03
N THR A 234 -20.75 5.84 4.64
CA THR A 234 -21.77 5.35 5.58
C THR A 234 -21.21 4.26 6.50
N LYS A 235 -20.34 3.42 5.97
CA LYS A 235 -19.72 2.30 6.68
C LYS A 235 -18.67 2.73 7.71
N PHE A 236 -17.96 3.83 7.46
CA PHE A 236 -16.82 4.27 8.27
C PHE A 236 -17.05 5.59 9.03
N LYS A 237 -18.22 6.24 8.90
CA LYS A 237 -18.52 7.52 9.56
C LYS A 237 -18.28 7.53 11.08
N ASN A 238 -18.51 6.40 11.76
CA ASN A 238 -18.33 6.25 13.21
C ASN A 238 -17.03 5.49 13.57
N TYR A 239 -16.09 5.33 12.63
CA TYR A 239 -14.88 4.53 12.83
C TYR A 239 -14.03 5.04 13.99
N THR A 240 -13.77 6.36 14.04
CA THR A 240 -12.90 6.97 15.05
C THR A 240 -13.40 6.81 16.48
N GLU A 241 -14.72 6.72 16.68
CA GLU A 241 -15.32 6.49 18.01
C GLU A 241 -15.20 5.03 18.45
N LYS A 242 -15.28 4.12 17.48
CA LYS A 242 -15.37 2.68 17.68
C LYS A 242 -14.02 1.95 17.63
N VAL A 243 -13.00 2.59 17.04
CA VAL A 243 -11.64 2.04 16.88
C VAL A 243 -10.62 2.99 17.50
N PRO A 244 -10.47 3.01 18.84
CA PRO A 244 -9.45 3.81 19.50
C PRO A 244 -8.03 3.42 19.07
N THR A 245 -7.18 4.44 18.92
CA THR A 245 -5.75 4.26 18.69
C THR A 245 -4.97 4.61 19.96
N TYR A 246 -4.02 3.76 20.33
CA TYR A 246 -3.16 3.89 21.50
C TYR A 246 -1.69 3.92 21.08
N LEU A 247 -0.97 4.93 21.55
CA LEU A 247 0.48 5.01 21.44
C LEU A 247 1.11 4.44 22.70
N HIS A 248 2.01 3.47 22.54
CA HIS A 248 2.74 2.83 23.61
C HIS A 248 4.19 3.28 23.59
N TYR A 249 4.62 3.95 24.65
CA TYR A 249 5.99 4.42 24.84
C TYR A 249 6.88 3.36 25.51
N MET A 250 6.37 2.15 25.67
CA MET A 250 7.11 0.99 26.16
C MET A 250 7.51 0.07 25.00
N ASN A 251 8.39 -0.89 25.25
CA ASN A 251 8.76 -1.89 24.26
C ASN A 251 7.61 -2.89 23.99
N MET A 252 7.72 -3.64 22.88
CA MET A 252 6.71 -4.60 22.45
C MET A 252 6.40 -5.66 23.53
N ASN A 253 7.42 -6.13 24.23
CA ASN A 253 7.30 -7.16 25.27
C ASN A 253 6.40 -6.66 26.42
N GLU A 254 6.67 -5.47 26.94
CA GLU A 254 5.88 -4.84 27.99
C GLU A 254 4.46 -4.51 27.53
N THR A 255 4.30 -3.97 26.32
CA THR A 255 2.98 -3.68 25.75
C THR A 255 2.13 -4.95 25.70
N VAL A 256 2.62 -6.01 25.06
CA VAL A 256 1.87 -7.27 24.90
C VAL A 256 1.55 -7.90 26.26
N ASN A 257 2.50 -7.88 27.20
CA ASN A 257 2.29 -8.40 28.55
C ASN A 257 1.17 -7.67 29.30
N ASN A 258 1.10 -6.34 29.20
CA ASN A 258 0.04 -5.56 29.83
C ASN A 258 -1.30 -5.82 29.14
N LEU A 259 -1.32 -5.80 27.81
CA LEU A 259 -2.53 -6.03 27.03
C LEU A 259 -3.17 -7.40 27.30
N LEU A 260 -2.37 -8.47 27.36
CA LEU A 260 -2.87 -9.82 27.65
C LEU A 260 -3.34 -10.00 29.10
N LYS A 261 -2.88 -9.17 30.05
CA LYS A 261 -3.32 -9.20 31.45
C LYS A 261 -4.60 -8.40 31.68
N ASP A 262 -4.69 -7.24 31.06
CA ASP A 262 -5.68 -6.23 31.43
C ASP A 262 -7.01 -6.43 30.69
N LYS A 263 -7.02 -7.09 29.52
CA LYS A 263 -8.21 -7.17 28.67
C LYS A 263 -8.22 -8.33 27.67
N ASP A 264 -9.40 -8.61 27.12
CA ASP A 264 -9.55 -9.41 25.90
C ASP A 264 -9.19 -8.58 24.66
N LEU A 265 -8.33 -9.12 23.80
CA LEU A 265 -7.89 -8.51 22.54
C LEU A 265 -8.82 -8.83 21.37
N GLY A 266 -9.95 -9.49 21.64
CA GLY A 266 -10.92 -9.87 20.63
C GLY A 266 -10.57 -11.19 19.93
N SER A 267 -11.31 -11.51 18.88
CA SER A 267 -11.15 -12.81 18.22
C SER A 267 -9.92 -12.85 17.32
N LYS A 268 -9.63 -11.76 16.60
CA LYS A 268 -8.54 -11.71 15.62
C LYS A 268 -7.55 -10.61 15.97
N VAL A 269 -6.33 -11.00 16.29
CA VAL A 269 -5.23 -10.11 16.67
C VAL A 269 -4.13 -10.17 15.61
N ALA A 270 -3.64 -9.03 15.16
CA ALA A 270 -2.46 -8.92 14.33
C ALA A 270 -1.32 -8.26 15.11
N LEU A 271 -0.15 -8.88 15.12
CA LEU A 271 1.10 -8.35 15.62
C LEU A 271 2.02 -8.07 14.42
N MET A 272 2.26 -6.80 14.10
CA MET A 272 3.00 -6.38 12.92
C MET A 272 4.37 -5.81 13.27
N PHE A 273 5.40 -6.38 12.63
CA PHE A 273 6.80 -6.04 12.83
C PHE A 273 7.39 -5.49 11.53
N ASN A 274 8.32 -4.54 11.62
CA ASN A 274 8.99 -4.00 10.44
C ASN A 274 10.06 -4.96 9.89
N SER A 275 10.61 -5.89 10.69
CA SER A 275 11.63 -6.83 10.22
C SER A 275 11.26 -8.29 10.45
N VAL A 276 11.75 -9.15 9.55
CA VAL A 276 11.55 -10.61 9.66
C VAL A 276 12.18 -11.14 10.94
N LYS A 277 13.41 -10.69 11.25
CA LYS A 277 14.15 -11.12 12.44
C LYS A 277 13.40 -10.83 13.74
N ARG A 278 12.84 -9.63 13.90
CA ARG A 278 12.06 -9.28 15.10
C ARG A 278 10.75 -10.05 15.17
N CYS A 279 10.08 -10.25 14.04
CA CYS A 279 8.86 -11.06 13.97
C CYS A 279 9.09 -12.49 14.48
N ILE A 280 10.15 -13.17 13.99
CA ILE A 280 10.49 -14.54 14.38
C ILE A 280 10.88 -14.61 15.87
N SER A 281 11.80 -13.74 16.31
CA SER A 281 12.25 -13.70 17.70
C SER A 281 11.10 -13.47 18.69
N PHE A 282 10.16 -12.58 18.35
CA PHE A 282 8.99 -12.32 19.17
C PHE A 282 7.98 -13.48 19.12
N PHE A 283 7.75 -14.08 17.95
CA PHE A 283 6.91 -15.28 17.81
C PHE A 283 7.42 -16.44 18.68
N GLU A 284 8.73 -16.74 18.62
CA GLU A 284 9.35 -17.81 19.43
C GLU A 284 9.17 -17.56 20.94
N SER A 285 9.19 -16.30 21.36
CA SER A 285 9.09 -15.93 22.78
C SER A 285 7.64 -15.86 23.29
N TYR A 286 6.67 -15.51 22.42
CA TYR A 286 5.30 -15.17 22.85
C TYR A 286 4.21 -16.10 22.33
N ALA A 287 4.47 -16.98 21.36
CA ALA A 287 3.45 -17.86 20.79
C ALA A 287 2.74 -18.69 21.87
N ASP A 288 3.47 -19.26 22.83
CA ASP A 288 2.87 -20.06 23.91
C ASP A 288 1.99 -19.25 24.85
N MET A 289 2.28 -17.96 25.05
CA MET A 289 1.42 -17.08 25.84
C MET A 289 0.09 -16.83 25.13
N PHE A 290 0.10 -16.58 23.82
CA PHE A 290 -1.12 -16.44 23.03
C PHE A 290 -1.93 -17.75 22.98
N ARG A 291 -1.26 -18.90 22.85
CA ARG A 291 -1.92 -20.22 22.93
C ARG A 291 -2.61 -20.42 24.28
N LYS A 292 -1.94 -20.09 25.39
CA LYS A 292 -2.52 -20.15 26.74
C LYS A 292 -3.70 -19.18 26.90
N ALA A 293 -3.70 -18.06 26.19
CA ALA A 293 -4.82 -17.12 26.11
C ALA A 293 -5.93 -17.55 25.12
N GLY A 294 -5.86 -18.77 24.58
CA GLY A 294 -6.89 -19.38 23.73
C GLY A 294 -6.83 -18.97 22.25
N TYR A 295 -5.70 -18.44 21.79
CA TYR A 295 -5.51 -18.12 20.38
C TYR A 295 -4.80 -19.25 19.66
N GLU A 296 -5.27 -19.56 18.46
CA GLU A 296 -4.42 -20.21 17.47
C GLU A 296 -3.37 -19.21 16.99
N VAL A 297 -2.12 -19.66 16.83
CA VAL A 297 -1.01 -18.76 16.51
C VAL A 297 -0.47 -19.05 15.13
N VAL A 298 -0.43 -18.02 14.29
CA VAL A 298 0.04 -18.10 12.91
C VAL A 298 1.20 -17.14 12.69
N LEU A 299 2.21 -17.59 11.96
CA LEU A 299 3.34 -16.77 11.53
C LEU A 299 3.28 -16.54 10.01
N LEU A 300 3.52 -15.29 9.59
CA LEU A 300 3.54 -14.91 8.17
C LEU A 300 4.61 -13.84 7.88
N HIS A 301 5.64 -14.16 7.10
CA HIS A 301 6.69 -13.18 6.74
C HIS A 301 7.22 -13.37 5.32
N GLY A 302 8.04 -12.42 4.86
CA GLY A 302 8.57 -12.35 3.48
C GLY A 302 9.43 -13.55 3.07
N GLN A 303 10.20 -14.11 4.01
CA GLN A 303 11.15 -15.22 3.77
C GLN A 303 10.49 -16.62 3.77
N MET A 304 9.17 -16.72 3.93
CA MET A 304 8.47 -18.01 3.82
C MET A 304 8.39 -18.50 2.37
N THR A 305 8.47 -19.82 2.19
CA THR A 305 8.18 -20.48 0.91
C THR A 305 6.73 -20.23 0.50
N SER A 306 6.43 -20.24 -0.80
CA SER A 306 5.06 -20.04 -1.31
C SER A 306 4.07 -21.02 -0.67
N TYR A 307 4.44 -22.31 -0.59
CA TYR A 307 3.63 -23.35 0.04
C TYR A 307 3.34 -23.07 1.52
N ALA A 308 4.37 -22.70 2.31
CA ALA A 308 4.17 -22.39 3.72
C ALA A 308 3.28 -21.15 3.93
N ARG A 309 3.49 -20.12 3.10
CA ARG A 309 2.68 -18.88 3.11
C ARG A 309 1.21 -19.19 2.82
N GLU A 310 0.94 -19.95 1.77
CA GLU A 310 -0.42 -20.32 1.37
C GLU A 310 -1.12 -21.15 2.45
N LYS A 311 -0.42 -22.12 3.05
CA LYS A 311 -0.93 -22.91 4.18
C LYS A 311 -1.31 -22.03 5.38
N SER A 312 -0.48 -21.05 5.74
CA SER A 312 -0.79 -20.08 6.79
C SER A 312 -2.04 -19.25 6.45
N LEU A 313 -2.16 -18.75 5.22
CA LEU A 313 -3.30 -17.96 4.76
C LEU A 313 -4.61 -18.77 4.75
N ASN A 314 -4.57 -19.99 4.24
CA ASN A 314 -5.70 -20.92 4.22
C ASN A 314 -6.16 -21.32 5.63
N SER A 315 -5.25 -21.30 6.60
CA SER A 315 -5.58 -21.52 8.01
C SER A 315 -6.25 -20.28 8.60
N LEU A 316 -5.70 -19.09 8.37
CA LEU A 316 -6.21 -17.82 8.92
C LEU A 316 -7.68 -17.56 8.59
N SER A 317 -8.16 -17.96 7.41
CA SER A 317 -9.56 -17.75 7.00
C SER A 317 -10.56 -18.64 7.75
N LYS A 318 -10.12 -19.79 8.27
CA LYS A 318 -10.95 -20.79 8.95
C LYS A 318 -10.97 -20.65 10.47
N LEU A 319 -10.02 -19.90 11.02
CA LEU A 319 -9.84 -19.77 12.46
C LEU A 319 -10.77 -18.71 13.05
N SER A 320 -11.47 -19.07 14.12
CA SER A 320 -12.37 -18.18 14.86
C SER A 320 -11.61 -17.25 15.80
N ARG A 321 -10.55 -17.74 16.46
CA ARG A 321 -9.72 -16.97 17.38
C ARG A 321 -8.23 -17.14 17.07
N VAL A 322 -7.59 -16.10 16.56
CA VAL A 322 -6.23 -16.18 15.99
C VAL A 322 -5.36 -14.97 16.33
N ALA A 323 -4.09 -15.24 16.64
CA ALA A 323 -3.03 -14.25 16.74
C ALA A 323 -2.06 -14.44 15.58
N LEU A 324 -2.04 -13.46 14.67
CA LEU A 324 -1.15 -13.44 13.52
C LEU A 324 0.10 -12.61 13.82
N PHE A 325 1.27 -13.23 13.76
CA PHE A 325 2.56 -12.56 13.82
C PHE A 325 3.03 -12.36 12.38
N SER A 326 3.22 -11.10 11.98
CA SER A 326 3.52 -10.81 10.58
C SER A 326 4.45 -9.62 10.36
N THR A 327 5.10 -9.60 9.20
CA THR A 327 5.74 -8.39 8.65
C THR A 327 4.83 -7.68 7.64
N GLN A 328 5.39 -6.80 6.80
CA GLN A 328 4.67 -6.02 5.77
C GLN A 328 3.90 -6.88 4.75
N VAL A 329 4.12 -8.19 4.71
CA VAL A 329 3.44 -9.10 3.78
C VAL A 329 1.91 -9.09 3.89
N VAL A 330 1.35 -8.65 5.02
CA VAL A 330 -0.11 -8.51 5.23
C VAL A 330 -0.66 -7.17 4.74
N GLU A 331 0.19 -6.17 4.56
CA GLU A 331 -0.20 -4.81 4.12
C GLU A 331 -0.85 -4.81 2.74
N ALA A 332 -0.53 -5.80 1.89
CA ALA A 332 -1.00 -5.80 0.51
C ALA A 332 -1.42 -7.22 0.05
N GLY A 333 -2.65 -7.34 -0.47
CA GLY A 333 -3.21 -8.56 -1.09
C GLY A 333 -3.52 -9.73 -0.19
N VAL A 334 -3.75 -9.47 1.10
CA VAL A 334 -4.30 -10.49 2.01
C VAL A 334 -5.62 -9.97 2.56
N ASN A 335 -6.71 -10.71 2.31
CA ASN A 335 -8.06 -10.29 2.64
C ASN A 335 -8.46 -10.56 4.10
N LEU A 336 -7.67 -10.06 5.05
CA LEU A 336 -7.89 -10.24 6.49
C LEU A 336 -8.54 -9.01 7.13
N ASP A 337 -9.35 -9.28 8.15
CA ASP A 337 -10.01 -8.31 9.02
C ASP A 337 -9.72 -8.67 10.48
N PHE A 338 -9.19 -7.73 11.25
CA PHE A 338 -8.76 -7.90 12.63
C PHE A 338 -9.57 -7.03 13.59
N ASN A 339 -9.73 -7.53 14.82
CA ASN A 339 -10.23 -6.75 15.94
C ASN A 339 -9.12 -5.84 16.48
N THR A 340 -7.95 -6.42 16.76
CA THR A 340 -6.85 -5.70 17.38
C THR A 340 -5.60 -5.74 16.52
N LEU A 341 -4.99 -4.58 16.31
CA LEU A 341 -3.66 -4.45 15.72
C LEU A 341 -2.68 -3.97 16.77
N ILE A 342 -1.58 -4.69 16.93
CA ILE A 342 -0.40 -4.29 17.68
C ILE A 342 0.74 -4.18 16.67
N THR A 343 1.25 -2.97 16.43
CA THR A 343 2.26 -2.73 15.39
C THR A 343 3.43 -1.96 15.95
N GLU A 344 4.64 -2.29 15.49
CA GLU A 344 5.77 -1.37 15.60
C GLU A 344 5.44 -0.04 14.89
N VAL A 345 6.03 1.04 15.38
CA VAL A 345 6.01 2.35 14.71
C VAL A 345 6.52 2.22 13.28
N ALA A 346 5.87 2.93 12.36
CA ALA A 346 6.22 2.97 10.95
C ALA A 346 5.83 4.32 10.35
N PRO A 347 6.31 4.66 9.14
CA PRO A 347 5.85 5.83 8.41
C PRO A 347 4.34 5.81 8.15
N PRO A 348 3.71 6.97 7.91
CA PRO A 348 2.26 7.06 7.72
C PRO A 348 1.71 6.13 6.64
N HIS A 349 2.37 6.00 5.48
CA HIS A 349 1.87 5.10 4.42
C HIS A 349 1.75 3.64 4.89
N ALA A 350 2.74 3.13 5.65
CA ALA A 350 2.72 1.78 6.19
C ALA A 350 1.65 1.63 7.29
N LEU A 351 1.57 2.59 8.23
CA LEU A 351 0.53 2.58 9.28
C LEU A 351 -0.87 2.57 8.68
N ILE A 352 -1.13 3.36 7.63
CA ILE A 352 -2.43 3.42 6.96
C ILE A 352 -2.81 2.07 6.34
N GLN A 353 -1.85 1.36 5.75
CA GLN A 353 -2.09 0.02 5.18
C GLN A 353 -2.32 -1.03 6.27
N ARG A 354 -1.52 -1.03 7.32
CA ARG A 354 -1.65 -1.94 8.48
C ARG A 354 -3.00 -1.76 9.17
N ILE A 355 -3.33 -0.52 9.53
CA ILE A 355 -4.57 -0.17 10.22
C ILE A 355 -5.78 -0.35 9.30
N GLY A 356 -5.59 -0.25 7.98
CA GLY A 356 -6.60 -0.61 6.99
C GLY A 356 -7.05 -2.08 7.03
N ARG A 357 -6.43 -2.93 7.85
CA ARG A 357 -6.83 -4.31 8.15
C ARG A 357 -7.64 -4.44 9.44
N VAL A 358 -7.82 -3.37 10.21
CA VAL A 358 -8.64 -3.35 11.43
C VAL A 358 -10.03 -2.83 11.08
N ALA A 359 -11.08 -3.59 11.45
CA ALA A 359 -12.45 -3.33 11.02
C ALA A 359 -12.56 -3.03 9.52
N ARG A 360 -11.83 -3.79 8.70
CA ARG A 360 -11.74 -3.63 7.24
C ARG A 360 -13.11 -3.70 6.57
N TYR A 361 -14.02 -4.52 7.11
CA TYR A 361 -15.40 -4.60 6.66
C TYR A 361 -16.36 -3.78 7.51
N GLY A 362 -15.87 -2.72 8.16
CA GLY A 362 -16.66 -1.88 9.04
C GLY A 362 -16.75 -2.47 10.45
N VAL A 363 -17.16 -1.64 11.40
CA VAL A 363 -17.27 -2.06 12.80
C VAL A 363 -18.54 -2.90 12.98
N GLN A 364 -18.37 -4.13 13.44
CA GLN A 364 -19.47 -5.03 13.76
C GLN A 364 -20.00 -4.77 15.19
N ASN A 365 -21.30 -4.94 15.40
CA ASN A 365 -21.90 -4.74 16.71
C ASN A 365 -21.50 -5.87 17.67
N GLY A 366 -21.09 -5.53 18.89
CA GLY A 366 -20.67 -6.49 19.90
C GLY A 366 -19.19 -6.90 19.81
N GLU A 367 -18.46 -6.43 18.80
CA GLU A 367 -17.00 -6.59 18.71
C GLU A 367 -16.28 -5.32 19.18
N ASN A 368 -15.15 -5.53 19.85
CA ASN A 368 -14.22 -4.45 20.22
C ASN A 368 -13.10 -4.38 19.18
N TYR A 369 -12.69 -3.16 18.83
CA TYR A 369 -11.62 -2.92 17.87
C TYR A 369 -10.61 -1.94 18.43
N GLU A 370 -9.33 -2.20 18.26
CA GLU A 370 -8.28 -1.35 18.82
C GLU A 370 -7.01 -1.35 17.97
N VAL A 371 -6.32 -0.22 17.98
CA VAL A 371 -5.01 -0.06 17.34
C VAL A 371 -3.99 0.31 18.40
N HIS A 372 -2.89 -0.41 18.45
CA HIS A 372 -1.78 -0.23 19.37
C HIS A 372 -0.50 0.00 18.57
N ILE A 373 0.03 1.22 18.60
CA ILE A 373 1.30 1.58 17.95
C ILE A 373 2.38 1.61 19.02
N VAL A 374 3.36 0.73 18.88
CA VAL A 374 4.48 0.57 19.81
C VAL A 374 5.68 1.36 19.29
N ILE A 375 6.11 2.35 20.06
CA ILE A 375 7.21 3.25 19.69
C ILE A 375 8.54 2.72 20.24
N GLY A 376 8.52 2.15 21.45
CA GLY A 376 9.69 1.64 22.16
C GLY A 376 10.63 2.73 22.71
N GLY A 377 11.47 2.33 23.69
CA GLY A 377 12.58 3.12 24.22
C GLY A 377 12.23 4.06 25.38
N GLU A 378 13.24 4.41 26.20
CA GLU A 378 13.15 5.49 27.19
C GLU A 378 13.18 6.88 26.54
N ASN A 379 13.78 6.97 25.34
CA ASN A 379 13.82 8.16 24.50
C ASN A 379 13.09 7.90 23.17
N PHE A 380 12.15 8.80 22.87
CA PHE A 380 11.25 8.78 21.72
C PHE A 380 11.96 8.62 20.36
N SER A 381 12.97 9.44 20.10
CA SER A 381 13.64 9.46 18.79
C SER A 381 14.44 8.17 18.57
N THR A 382 15.17 7.73 19.60
CA THR A 382 15.98 6.50 19.55
C THR A 382 15.13 5.26 19.28
N GLY A 383 13.98 5.12 19.94
CA GLY A 383 13.07 3.99 19.73
C GLY A 383 12.53 3.90 18.29
N ILE A 384 12.12 5.05 17.73
CA ILE A 384 11.65 5.13 16.34
C ILE A 384 12.76 4.75 15.36
N HIS A 385 13.96 5.30 15.56
CA HIS A 385 15.12 5.00 14.74
C HIS A 385 15.45 3.50 14.76
N ASP A 386 15.47 2.86 15.93
CA ASP A 386 15.78 1.42 16.04
C ASP A 386 14.72 0.53 15.38
N MET A 387 13.44 0.88 15.51
CA MET A 387 12.37 0.11 14.87
C MET A 387 12.30 0.32 13.35
N CYS A 388 12.68 1.50 12.85
CA CYS A 388 12.64 1.80 11.41
C CYS A 388 13.96 1.48 10.69
N ARG A 389 15.07 1.32 11.41
CA ARG A 389 16.42 1.18 10.85
C ARG A 389 16.51 0.12 9.74
N GLY A 390 17.02 0.55 8.58
CA GLY A 390 17.27 -0.31 7.43
C GLY A 390 16.02 -0.81 6.70
N ILE A 391 14.83 -0.31 7.07
CA ILE A 391 13.53 -0.72 6.50
C ILE A 391 12.75 0.49 6.02
N TYR A 392 12.68 1.53 6.85
CA TYR A 392 11.97 2.78 6.58
C TYR A 392 12.85 3.98 6.91
N ASP A 393 12.53 5.12 6.30
CA ASP A 393 13.08 6.39 6.76
C ASP A 393 12.45 6.77 8.11
N ALA A 394 13.26 6.69 9.16
CA ALA A 394 12.88 7.01 10.53
C ALA A 394 12.36 8.45 10.67
N LYS A 395 12.83 9.40 9.85
CA LYS A 395 12.37 10.80 9.88
C LYS A 395 10.88 10.91 9.53
N MET A 396 10.41 10.13 8.55
CA MET A 396 8.98 10.12 8.19
C MET A 396 8.12 9.61 9.34
N ALA A 397 8.59 8.57 10.03
CA ALA A 397 7.90 8.02 11.19
C ALA A 397 7.93 9.00 12.37
N GLU A 398 9.08 9.62 12.64
CA GLU A 398 9.27 10.61 13.70
C GLU A 398 8.37 11.84 13.51
N ALA A 399 8.23 12.36 12.29
CA ALA A 399 7.36 13.50 12.00
C ALA A 399 5.90 13.23 12.43
N VAL A 400 5.38 12.05 12.09
CA VAL A 400 4.00 11.66 12.41
C VAL A 400 3.81 11.40 13.89
N ILE A 401 4.70 10.63 14.51
CA ILE A 401 4.52 10.32 15.93
C ILE A 401 4.75 11.59 16.76
N SER A 402 5.69 12.46 16.39
CA SER A 402 5.90 13.73 17.08
C SER A 402 4.64 14.56 17.05
N TYR A 403 3.98 14.64 15.88
CA TYR A 403 2.68 15.29 15.74
C TYR A 403 1.60 14.66 16.62
N LEU A 404 1.46 13.33 16.58
CA LEU A 404 0.51 12.60 17.42
C LEU A 404 0.79 12.73 18.92
N ALA A 405 2.04 12.99 19.30
CA ALA A 405 2.50 13.13 20.66
C ALA A 405 2.52 14.59 21.17
N ARG A 406 2.23 15.61 20.34
CA ARG A 406 2.41 17.05 20.66
C ARG A 406 1.80 17.53 21.99
N GLU A 407 0.71 16.92 22.44
CA GLU A 407 0.07 17.27 23.73
C GLU A 407 0.29 16.23 24.84
N ALA A 408 1.32 15.38 24.74
CA ALA A 408 1.54 14.30 25.70
C ALA A 408 2.22 14.86 26.95
N SER A 409 1.67 14.56 28.13
CA SER A 409 2.41 14.74 29.38
C SER A 409 3.54 13.71 29.47
N THR A 410 4.71 14.16 29.92
CA THR A 410 6.00 13.45 29.91
C THR A 410 6.05 12.14 30.73
N ASN A 411 5.01 11.82 31.51
CA ASN A 411 4.97 10.63 32.38
C ASN A 411 4.01 9.52 31.91
N THR A 412 3.41 9.63 30.72
CA THR A 412 2.37 8.68 30.29
C THR A 412 2.98 7.50 29.52
N ARG A 413 2.89 6.28 30.06
CA ARG A 413 3.37 5.04 29.40
C ARG A 413 2.54 4.62 28.18
N CYS A 414 1.25 4.98 28.15
CA CYS A 414 0.33 4.71 27.05
C CYS A 414 -0.65 5.88 26.88
N ARG A 415 -0.85 6.36 25.66
CA ARG A 415 -1.75 7.48 25.36
C ARG A 415 -2.78 7.10 24.31
N LYS A 416 -4.05 7.43 24.55
CA LYS A 416 -5.10 7.37 23.53
C LYS A 416 -5.03 8.59 22.61
N VAL A 417 -5.04 8.37 21.30
CA VAL A 417 -5.07 9.42 20.26
C VAL A 417 -6.29 9.23 19.37
N LYS A 418 -6.85 10.35 18.89
CA LYS A 418 -8.03 10.36 18.03
C LYS A 418 -7.60 10.64 16.60
N VAL A 419 -7.54 9.58 15.79
CA VAL A 419 -7.13 9.65 14.37
C VAL A 419 -8.15 8.89 13.53
N ASN A 420 -8.62 9.51 12.45
CA ASN A 420 -9.44 8.80 11.47
C ASN A 420 -8.56 8.13 10.41
N TRP A 421 -8.40 6.80 10.51
CA TRP A 421 -7.57 6.03 9.58
C TRP A 421 -8.29 5.62 8.29
N ARG A 422 -9.59 5.91 8.17
CA ARG A 422 -10.44 5.38 7.08
C ARG A 422 -11.06 6.48 6.23
N LEU A 423 -11.49 7.58 6.85
CA LEU A 423 -12.07 8.73 6.18
C LEU A 423 -11.22 9.97 6.46
N PRO A 424 -10.99 10.86 5.47
CA PRO A 424 -10.34 12.16 5.69
C PRO A 424 -11.31 13.13 6.37
N SER A 425 -11.57 12.91 7.65
CA SER A 425 -12.49 13.72 8.45
C SER A 425 -12.08 13.81 9.91
N GLY A 426 -12.56 14.87 10.56
CA GLY A 426 -12.21 15.22 11.94
C GLY A 426 -10.92 16.05 12.02
N ASP A 427 -10.42 16.24 13.24
CA ASP A 427 -9.24 17.07 13.49
C ASP A 427 -7.99 16.46 12.87
N LEU A 428 -7.84 15.14 12.97
CA LEU A 428 -6.72 14.39 12.44
C LEU A 428 -7.18 13.12 11.71
N ASP A 429 -6.66 12.92 10.51
CA ASP A 429 -6.99 11.81 9.63
C ASP A 429 -5.78 11.36 8.81
N TYR A 430 -5.93 10.23 8.14
CA TYR A 430 -4.84 9.60 7.39
C TYR A 430 -4.27 10.45 6.25
N LEU A 431 -5.06 11.32 5.59
CA LEU A 431 -4.55 12.19 4.53
C LEU A 431 -3.76 13.35 5.12
N LYS A 432 -4.21 13.93 6.23
CA LYS A 432 -3.42 14.94 6.97
C LYS A 432 -2.08 14.39 7.44
N LEU A 433 -2.02 13.13 7.87
CA LEU A 433 -0.74 12.52 8.24
C LEU A 433 0.27 12.49 7.08
N LEU A 434 -0.19 12.43 5.83
CA LEU A 434 0.67 12.48 4.64
C LEU A 434 1.16 13.91 4.34
N THR A 435 0.51 14.95 4.85
CA THR A 435 0.95 16.35 4.67
C THR A 435 2.07 16.75 5.65
N LEU A 436 2.25 15.98 6.73
CA LEU A 436 3.27 16.21 7.76
C LEU A 436 4.68 15.80 7.33
N VAL A 437 4.79 14.94 6.32
CA VAL A 437 6.09 14.45 5.84
C VAL A 437 6.70 15.50 4.93
N GLU A 438 7.87 16.00 5.33
CA GLU A 438 8.61 16.99 4.55
C GLU A 438 8.98 16.48 3.15
N GLU A 439 9.10 17.43 2.22
CA GLU A 439 9.48 17.15 0.85
C GLU A 439 10.94 16.71 0.77
N TYR A 440 11.18 15.55 0.16
CA TYR A 440 12.55 15.14 -0.17
C TYR A 440 13.06 15.96 -1.34
N VAL A 441 14.25 16.55 -1.16
CA VAL A 441 15.01 17.09 -2.29
C VAL A 441 15.52 15.90 -3.09
N LEU A 442 14.76 15.46 -4.09
CA LEU A 442 15.19 14.38 -4.97
C LEU A 442 16.51 14.80 -5.64
N PRO A 443 17.58 14.01 -5.53
CA PRO A 443 18.85 14.36 -6.13
C PRO A 443 18.66 14.56 -7.64
N THR A 444 19.16 15.67 -8.16
CA THR A 444 19.32 15.87 -9.60
C THR A 444 20.36 14.88 -10.08
N THR A 445 19.93 13.68 -10.47
CA THR A 445 20.84 12.68 -11.01
C THR A 445 21.31 13.14 -12.39
N SER A 446 22.39 13.92 -12.41
CA SER A 446 23.15 14.26 -13.62
C SER A 446 23.70 13.03 -14.36
N ARG A 447 23.58 11.83 -13.76
CA ARG A 447 24.05 10.54 -14.28
C ARG A 447 22.97 9.63 -14.87
N ILE A 448 21.68 9.92 -14.72
CA ILE A 448 20.62 9.07 -15.33
C ILE A 448 20.33 9.49 -16.78
N SER A 449 20.64 10.74 -17.17
CA SER A 449 20.53 11.16 -18.58
C SER A 449 21.39 10.31 -19.51
N GLY A 450 22.57 9.85 -19.07
CA GLY A 450 23.46 9.02 -19.89
C GLY A 450 23.03 7.56 -20.10
N PHE A 451 21.96 7.09 -19.43
CA PHE A 451 21.34 5.79 -19.73
C PHE A 451 20.21 5.91 -20.77
N LEU A 452 19.85 7.14 -21.14
CA LEU A 452 18.63 7.48 -21.90
C LEU A 452 18.92 8.28 -23.18
N ASP A 453 20.14 8.78 -23.35
CA ASP A 453 20.72 9.21 -24.63
C ASP A 453 21.39 8.02 -25.32
#